data_AF-A0A354R8X8-F1
#
_entry.id   AF-A0A354R8X8-F1
#
_cell.length_a   1.000
_cell.length_b   1.000
_cell.length_c   1.000
_cell.angle_alpha   90.00
_cell.angle_beta   90.00
_cell.angle_gamma   90.00
#
_symmetry.space_group_name_H-M   'P 1'
#
loop_
_entity.id
_entity.type
_entity.pdbx_description
1 polymer ?
#
loop_
_entity_poly.entity_id
_entity_poly.type
_entity_poly.pdbx_seq_one_letter_code
_entity_poly.pdbx_strand_id
1 'polypeptide(L)'
;MQEEVTTEKEKPEAAAADSAEIRDTDIVFDCPYCGKSLVIDYRGAGLQITCSNCGKTVLVPIPDGMQLEDLDLDPGEILKQLFATRRNFQKAELEIQSLRARLAQIQDALAAMQDVVSEGLAKA
;
A
#
# COMPACT_ATOMS: atom_id res chain seq x y z
N MET A 1 -7.34 53.54 -11.32
CA MET A 1 -6.89 53.76 -9.94
C MET A 1 -6.71 52.40 -9.32
N GLN A 2 -5.43 52.00 -9.19
CA GLN A 2 -4.82 51.04 -8.24
C GLN A 2 -5.41 49.61 -8.23
N GLU A 3 -4.66 48.56 -8.64
CA GLU A 3 -3.55 47.91 -7.89
C GLU A 3 -4.10 47.37 -6.55
N GLU A 4 -3.98 46.09 -6.18
CA GLU A 4 -2.75 45.29 -6.10
C GLU A 4 -3.00 43.77 -6.22
N VAL A 5 -1.97 43.10 -6.72
CA VAL A 5 -1.72 41.65 -6.65
C VAL A 5 -0.94 41.39 -5.36
N THR A 6 -1.34 40.41 -4.55
CA THR A 6 -0.39 39.64 -3.72
C THR A 6 -0.80 38.17 -3.65
N THR A 7 -0.12 37.37 -4.46
CA THR A 7 0.18 35.95 -4.23
C THR A 7 0.84 35.73 -2.87
N GLU A 8 0.46 34.64 -2.18
CA GLU A 8 1.24 33.81 -1.22
C GLU A 8 0.21 33.00 -0.37
N LYS A 9 0.33 31.74 0.04
CA LYS A 9 1.27 30.63 -0.17
C LYS A 9 0.70 29.44 0.63
N GLU A 10 0.95 28.20 0.18
CA GLU A 10 1.01 26.96 0.98
C GLU A 10 -0.28 26.29 1.57
N LYS A 11 -0.64 25.16 0.94
CA LYS A 11 -1.22 23.93 1.53
C LYS A 11 -0.05 23.10 2.13
N PRO A 12 -0.18 22.15 3.09
CA PRO A 12 -1.35 21.42 3.66
C PRO A 12 -1.38 21.48 5.22
N GLU A 13 -2.37 20.96 5.95
CA GLU A 13 -2.50 19.60 6.51
C GLU A 13 -3.72 19.67 7.47
N ALA A 14 -4.76 18.87 7.28
CA ALA A 14 -5.06 17.68 8.09
C ALA A 14 -5.36 17.95 9.58
N ALA A 15 -6.49 17.39 10.04
CA ALA A 15 -6.96 17.31 11.42
C ALA A 15 -7.75 18.50 11.97
N ALA A 16 -8.84 18.88 11.29
CA ALA A 16 -10.04 19.27 12.02
C ALA A 16 -10.88 18.00 12.25
N ALA A 17 -10.47 17.20 13.24
CA ALA A 17 -11.31 16.15 13.81
C ALA A 17 -12.34 16.84 14.71
N ASP A 18 -13.45 17.26 14.09
CA ASP A 18 -14.65 17.68 14.79
C ASP A 18 -15.51 16.45 15.08
N SER A 19 -16.12 16.44 16.26
CA SER A 19 -17.05 15.44 16.81
C SER A 19 -16.42 14.21 17.49
N ALA A 20 -15.90 14.47 18.70
CA ALA A 20 -15.50 13.49 19.69
C ALA A 20 -16.71 12.74 20.26
N GLU A 21 -17.18 11.72 19.56
CA GLU A 21 -17.83 10.59 20.19
C GLU A 21 -16.71 9.68 20.73
N ILE A 22 -16.61 9.52 22.04
CA ILE A 22 -15.68 8.54 22.64
C ILE A 22 -16.14 7.17 22.15
N ARG A 23 -15.35 6.54 21.29
CA ARG A 23 -15.64 5.20 20.78
C ARG A 23 -15.11 4.18 21.77
N ASP A 24 -15.72 3.01 21.83
CA ASP A 24 -15.23 1.89 22.66
C ASP A 24 -13.79 1.45 22.28
N THR A 25 -13.28 1.93 21.14
CA THR A 25 -11.91 1.74 20.64
C THR A 25 -10.90 2.77 21.15
N ASP A 26 -11.31 3.78 21.91
CA ASP A 26 -10.40 4.83 22.39
C ASP A 26 -9.64 4.39 23.66
N ILE A 27 -8.32 4.61 23.66
CA ILE A 27 -7.44 4.33 24.79
C ILE A 27 -7.41 5.58 25.68
N VAL A 28 -7.99 5.44 26.88
CA VAL A 28 -7.92 6.47 27.93
C VAL A 28 -6.79 6.14 28.89
N PHE A 29 -5.80 7.03 28.99
CA PHE A 29 -4.70 6.87 29.94
C PHE A 29 -4.27 8.22 30.54
N ASP A 30 -3.68 8.18 31.73
CA ASP A 30 -3.19 9.37 32.41
C ASP A 30 -1.72 9.63 32.08
N CYS A 31 -1.40 10.88 31.76
CA CYS A 31 -0.03 11.30 31.51
C CYS A 31 0.81 11.22 32.80
N PRO A 32 1.95 10.50 32.83
CA PRO A 32 2.76 10.34 34.05
C PRO A 32 3.43 11.64 34.51
N TYR A 33 3.47 12.68 33.66
CA TYR A 33 4.13 13.94 33.96
C TYR A 33 3.20 15.03 34.48
N CYS A 34 1.92 15.02 34.11
CA CYS A 34 0.97 16.06 34.48
C CYS A 34 -0.35 15.52 35.06
N GLY A 35 -0.54 14.20 35.07
CA GLY A 35 -1.73 13.53 35.62
C GLY A 35 -3.03 13.83 34.86
N LYS A 36 -2.94 14.38 33.65
CA LYS A 36 -4.11 14.65 32.81
C LYS A 36 -4.47 13.40 32.01
N SER A 37 -5.77 13.08 32.00
CA SER A 37 -6.34 12.04 31.16
C SER A 37 -6.27 12.46 29.68
N LEU A 38 -5.65 11.59 28.89
CA LEU A 38 -5.57 11.70 27.44
C LEU A 38 -6.41 10.58 26.83
N VAL A 39 -7.17 10.94 25.79
CA VAL A 39 -7.95 10.00 24.99
C VAL A 39 -7.25 9.93 23.64
N ILE A 40 -6.80 8.74 23.26
CA ILE A 40 -6.09 8.51 22.01
C ILE A 40 -6.75 7.35 21.29
N ASP A 41 -6.97 7.52 19.99
CA ASP A 41 -7.45 6.45 19.12
C ASP A 41 -6.52 5.21 19.21
N TYR A 42 -7.08 4.02 19.06
CA TYR A 42 -6.35 2.75 19.08
C TYR A 42 -5.10 2.74 18.18
N ARG A 43 -5.11 3.45 17.03
CA ARG A 43 -3.94 3.61 16.14
C ARG A 43 -2.72 4.24 16.80
N GLY A 44 -2.92 4.95 17.90
CA GLY A 44 -1.89 5.56 18.73
C GLY A 44 -1.20 4.62 19.71
N ALA A 45 -1.68 3.38 19.87
CA ALA A 45 -1.10 2.40 20.79
C ALA A 45 0.39 2.13 20.45
N GLY A 46 1.25 2.19 21.47
CA GLY A 46 2.69 1.96 21.30
C GLY A 46 3.47 3.08 20.62
N LEU A 47 2.80 4.15 20.16
CA LEU A 47 3.46 5.34 19.62
C LEU A 47 3.85 6.31 20.74
N GLN A 48 4.86 7.13 20.44
CA GLN A 48 5.28 8.25 21.27
C GLN A 48 4.53 9.52 20.82
N ILE A 49 3.66 10.03 21.67
CA ILE A 49 2.83 11.20 21.37
C ILE A 49 3.17 12.37 22.30
N THR A 50 3.02 13.60 21.80
CA THR A 50 3.23 14.80 22.61
C THR A 50 1.99 15.12 23.42
N CYS A 51 2.11 15.21 24.75
CA CYS A 51 0.99 15.60 25.60
C CYS A 51 0.57 17.05 25.31
N SER A 52 -0.70 17.28 24.97
CA SER A 52 -1.26 18.62 24.71
C SER A 52 -1.23 19.57 25.92
N ASN A 53 -1.00 19.04 27.12
CA ASN A 53 -1.01 19.82 28.36
C ASN A 53 0.37 20.19 28.88
N CYS A 54 1.36 19.29 28.78
CA CYS A 54 2.71 19.53 29.29
C CYS A 54 3.78 19.57 28.19
N GLY A 55 3.43 19.27 26.94
CA GLY A 55 4.33 19.26 25.80
C GLY A 55 5.36 18.12 25.81
N LYS A 56 5.38 17.27 26.85
CA LYS A 56 6.31 16.15 26.94
C LYS A 56 5.83 14.97 26.12
N THR A 57 6.77 14.25 25.53
CA THR A 57 6.52 12.99 24.83
C THR A 57 6.19 11.90 25.84
N VAL A 58 5.06 11.21 25.64
CA VAL A 58 4.60 10.09 26.45
C VAL A 58 4.41 8.87 25.56
N LEU A 59 4.72 7.69 26.11
CA LEU A 59 4.47 6.42 25.44
C LEU A 59 3.04 5.97 25.77
N VAL A 60 2.27 5.66 24.72
CA VAL A 60 0.90 5.13 24.89
C VAL A 60 1.00 3.63 25.24
N PRO A 61 0.40 3.18 26.36
CA PRO A 61 0.39 1.76 26.72
C PRO A 61 -0.45 0.96 25.70
N ILE A 62 0.04 -0.21 25.31
CA ILE A 62 -0.68 -1.14 24.42
C ILE A 62 -1.55 -2.04 25.31
N PRO A 63 -2.89 -1.95 25.27
CA PRO A 63 -3.74 -2.90 25.97
C PRO A 63 -3.61 -4.30 25.36
N ASP A 64 -3.48 -5.32 26.22
CA ASP A 64 -3.42 -6.72 25.80
C ASP A 64 -4.75 -7.11 25.15
N GLY A 65 -4.73 -7.37 23.84
CA GLY A 65 -5.91 -7.66 23.03
C GLY A 65 -5.98 -6.95 21.68
N MET A 66 -5.03 -6.05 21.40
CA MET A 66 -4.94 -5.38 20.10
C MET A 66 -4.40 -6.33 19.03
N GLN A 67 -5.33 -6.95 18.31
CA GLN A 67 -5.06 -7.71 17.10
C GLN A 67 -4.70 -6.74 15.97
N LEU A 68 -3.61 -7.01 15.24
CA LEU A 68 -3.14 -6.21 14.09
C LEU A 68 -4.15 -6.23 12.92
N GLU A 69 -5.21 -7.02 13.05
CA GLU A 69 -6.22 -7.28 12.04
C GLU A 69 -7.13 -6.09 11.73
N ASP A 70 -7.12 -5.03 12.57
CA ASP A 70 -7.87 -3.78 12.33
C ASP A 70 -7.05 -2.69 11.60
N LEU A 71 -5.88 -3.04 11.03
CA LEU A 71 -5.20 -2.17 10.06
C LEU A 71 -5.99 -2.13 8.74
N ASP A 72 -7.00 -1.25 8.69
CA ASP A 72 -7.53 -0.56 7.49
C ASP A 72 -7.59 -1.38 6.18
N LEU A 73 -8.00 -2.64 6.22
CA LEU A 73 -8.35 -3.38 5.01
C LEU A 73 -9.86 -3.38 4.87
N ASP A 74 -10.40 -2.26 4.35
CA ASP A 74 -11.79 -2.20 3.91
C ASP A 74 -12.07 -3.44 3.04
N PRO A 75 -13.10 -4.25 3.34
CA PRO A 75 -13.41 -5.45 2.56
C PRO A 75 -13.56 -5.17 1.06
N GLY A 76 -13.99 -3.95 0.69
CA GLY A 76 -14.04 -3.50 -0.70
C GLY A 76 -12.66 -3.32 -1.33
N GLU A 77 -11.65 -2.89 -0.58
CA GLU A 77 -10.27 -2.77 -1.07
C GLU A 77 -9.61 -4.15 -1.28
N ILE A 78 -9.81 -5.09 -0.37
CA ILE A 78 -9.39 -6.49 -0.55
C ILE A 78 -9.99 -7.06 -1.84
N LEU A 79 -11.30 -6.88 -2.04
CA LEU A 79 -11.98 -7.38 -3.23
C LEU A 79 -11.43 -6.73 -4.50
N LYS A 80 -11.19 -5.41 -4.50
CA LYS A 80 -10.58 -4.70 -5.64
C LYS A 80 -9.19 -5.26 -5.96
N GLN A 81 -8.35 -5.48 -4.95
CA GLN A 81 -7.03 -6.08 -5.11
C GLN A 81 -7.12 -7.50 -5.66
N LEU A 82 -8.06 -8.31 -5.17
CA LEU A 82 -8.29 -9.67 -5.65
C LEU A 82 -8.69 -9.67 -7.14
N PHE A 83 -9.64 -8.81 -7.54
CA PHE A 83 -10.06 -8.70 -8.93
C PHE A 83 -8.94 -8.20 -9.84
N ALA A 84 -8.16 -7.20 -9.40
CA ALA A 84 -7.01 -6.69 -10.14
C ALA A 84 -5.95 -7.79 -10.33
N THR A 85 -5.63 -8.51 -9.27
CA THR A 85 -4.66 -9.62 -9.27
C THR A 85 -5.11 -10.73 -10.22
N ARG A 86 -6.38 -11.14 -10.16
CA ARG A 86 -6.94 -12.15 -11.08
C ARG A 86 -6.81 -11.71 -12.54
N ARG A 87 -7.15 -10.45 -12.85
CA ARG A 87 -7.04 -9.91 -14.22
C ARG A 87 -5.60 -9.89 -14.71
N ASN A 88 -4.66 -9.47 -13.84
CA ASN A 88 -3.24 -9.41 -14.18
C ASN A 88 -2.67 -10.81 -14.41
N PHE A 89 -3.07 -11.77 -13.58
CA PHE A 89 -2.67 -13.17 -13.74
C PHE A 89 -3.11 -13.75 -15.08
N GLN A 90 -4.38 -13.56 -15.47
CA GLN A 90 -4.88 -14.03 -16.76
C GLN A 90 -4.12 -13.41 -17.94
N LYS A 91 -3.79 -12.12 -17.87
CA LYS A 91 -2.98 -11.46 -18.92
C LYS A 91 -1.58 -12.07 -19.01
N ALA A 92 -0.93 -12.29 -17.87
CA ALA A 92 0.39 -12.91 -17.84
C ALA A 92 0.37 -14.35 -18.38
N GLU A 93 -0.68 -15.14 -18.08
CA GLU A 93 -0.84 -16.48 -18.64
C GLU A 93 -0.95 -16.46 -20.17
N LEU A 94 -1.75 -15.55 -20.73
CA LEU A 94 -1.89 -15.39 -22.18
C LEU A 94 -0.57 -14.95 -22.83
N GLU A 95 0.15 -14.02 -22.19
CA GLU A 95 1.45 -13.57 -22.66
C GLU A 95 2.46 -14.74 -22.69
N ILE A 96 2.52 -15.53 -21.62
CA ILE A 96 3.37 -16.74 -21.54
C ILE A 96 3.01 -17.73 -22.66
N GLN A 97 1.73 -17.96 -22.93
CA GLN A 97 1.30 -18.83 -24.03
C GLN A 97 1.77 -18.29 -25.39
N SER A 98 1.63 -16.99 -25.63
CA SER A 98 2.08 -16.35 -26.87
C SER A 98 3.60 -16.45 -27.07
N LEU A 99 4.37 -16.25 -25.99
CA LEU A 99 5.83 -16.36 -26.02
C LEU A 99 6.27 -17.80 -26.27
N ARG A 100 5.63 -18.77 -25.61
CA ARG A 100 5.90 -20.20 -25.84
C ARG A 100 5.63 -20.59 -27.29
N ALA A 101 4.52 -20.14 -27.88
CA ALA A 101 4.22 -20.40 -29.28
C ALA A 101 5.27 -19.80 -30.22
N ARG A 102 5.72 -18.57 -29.95
CA ARG A 102 6.77 -17.92 -30.74
C ARG A 102 8.13 -18.62 -30.62
N LEU A 103 8.48 -19.10 -29.42
CA LEU A 103 9.69 -19.89 -29.22
C LEU A 103 9.64 -21.20 -30.01
N ALA A 104 8.50 -21.91 -29.99
CA ALA A 104 8.31 -23.11 -30.79
C ALA A 104 8.49 -22.84 -32.29
N GLN A 105 7.87 -21.77 -32.81
CA GLN A 105 8.05 -21.36 -34.22
C GLN A 105 9.51 -21.08 -34.59
N ILE A 106 10.27 -20.42 -33.71
CA ILE A 106 11.69 -20.17 -33.93
C ILE A 106 12.48 -21.48 -33.92
N GLN A 107 12.18 -22.39 -32.99
CA GLN A 107 12.81 -23.70 -32.91
C GLN A 107 12.55 -24.53 -34.17
N ASP A 108 11.31 -24.56 -34.66
CA ASP A 108 10.94 -25.27 -35.90
C ASP A 108 11.66 -24.68 -37.12
N ALA A 109 11.74 -23.34 -37.22
CA ALA A 109 12.46 -22.67 -38.30
C ALA A 109 13.97 -22.97 -38.28
N LEU A 110 14.58 -23.02 -37.08
CA LEU A 110 15.98 -23.40 -36.91
C LEU A 110 16.22 -24.86 -37.30
N ALA A 111 15.33 -25.78 -36.90
CA ALA A 111 15.41 -27.19 -37.28
C ALA A 111 15.35 -27.36 -38.81
N ALA A 112 14.38 -26.71 -39.46
CA ALA A 112 14.27 -26.76 -40.92
C ALA A 112 15.53 -26.21 -41.63
N MET A 113 16.12 -25.12 -41.12
CA MET A 113 17.38 -24.61 -41.65
C MET A 113 18.54 -25.59 -41.44
N GLN A 114 18.62 -26.26 -40.28
CA GLN A 114 19.64 -27.29 -40.01
C GLN A 114 19.51 -28.49 -40.95
N ASP A 115 18.27 -28.95 -41.21
CA ASP A 115 18.02 -30.05 -42.13
C ASP A 115 18.51 -29.73 -43.54
N VAL A 116 18.17 -28.56 -44.07
CA VAL A 116 18.62 -28.10 -45.40
C VAL A 116 20.15 -27.99 -45.48
N VAL A 117 20.80 -27.47 -44.43
CA VAL A 117 22.27 -27.40 -44.38
C VAL A 117 22.88 -28.80 -44.38
N SER A 118 22.32 -29.74 -43.62
CA SER A 118 22.83 -31.11 -43.55
C SER A 118 22.68 -31.85 -44.89
N GLU A 119 21.56 -31.68 -45.59
CA GLU A 119 21.34 -32.24 -46.92
C GLU A 119 22.28 -31.62 -47.97
N GLY A 120 22.54 -30.31 -47.87
CA GLY A 120 23.49 -29.61 -48.74
C GLY A 120 24.93 -30.11 -48.56
N LEU A 121 25.35 -30.35 -47.32
CA LEU A 121 26.66 -30.94 -47.00
C LEU A 121 26.78 -32.39 -47.49
N ALA A 122 25.70 -33.18 -47.47
CA ALA A 122 25.72 -34.57 -47.93
C ALA A 122 25.81 -34.72 -49.47
N LYS A 123 25.49 -33.66 -50.22
CA LYS A 123 25.50 -33.65 -51.70
C LYS A 123 26.76 -32.99 -52.30
N ALA A 124 27.62 -32.38 -51.47
CA ALA A 124 28.87 -31.72 -51.86
C ALA A 124 30.06 -32.67 -51.72
#